data_AF-A0A1I5F2B8-F1
#
_entry.id   AF-A0A1I5F2B8-F1
#
_cell.length_a   1.000
_cell.length_b   1.000
_cell.length_c   1.000
_cell.angle_alpha   90.00
_cell.angle_beta   90.00
_cell.angle_gamma   90.00
#
_symmetry.space_group_name_H-M   'P 1'
#
loop_
_entity.id
_entity.type
_entity.pdbx_description
1 polymer ?
#
loop_
_entity_poly.entity_id
_entity_poly.type
_entity_poly.pdbx_seq_one_letter_code
_entity_poly.pdbx_strand_id
1 'polypeptide(L)'
;MREYQIHYKNGKTKQIQCAGREDLLEKLFDGEEEKLKAEVNLLRWESSAMFFTEDPQTGKVESQITTADTNPYGWRREGKFEDE
;
A
#
# COMPACT_ATOMS: atom_id res chain seq x y z
N MET A 1 11.20 2.58 -10.35
CA MET A 1 9.81 3.04 -10.58
C MET A 1 8.90 2.23 -9.69
N ARG A 2 7.86 2.84 -9.13
CA ARG A 2 6.88 2.20 -8.25
C ARG A 2 5.53 2.22 -8.95
N GLU A 3 4.77 1.14 -8.82
CA GLU A 3 3.41 1.07 -9.31
C GLU A 3 2.45 1.53 -8.22
N TYR A 4 1.76 2.63 -8.49
CA TYR A 4 0.77 3.24 -7.63
C TYR A 4 -0.62 2.86 -8.11
N GLN A 5 -1.41 2.31 -7.21
CA GLN A 5 -2.83 2.04 -7.35
C GLN A 5 -3.62 3.11 -6.57
N ILE A 6 -4.35 3.92 -7.32
CA ILE A 6 -5.10 5.07 -6.83
C ILE A 6 -6.57 4.66 -6.79
N HIS A 7 -7.15 4.68 -5.60
CA HIS A 7 -8.57 4.44 -5.38
C HIS A 7 -9.27 5.78 -5.26
N TYR A 8 -10.07 6.14 -6.25
CA TYR A 8 -10.87 7.36 -6.25
C TYR A 8 -12.12 7.18 -5.39
N LYS A 9 -12.61 8.28 -4.81
CA LYS A 9 -13.88 8.32 -4.05
C LYS A 9 -15.09 7.94 -4.91
N ASN A 10 -14.98 8.10 -6.23
CA ASN A 10 -15.99 7.67 -7.20
C ASN A 10 -15.99 6.13 -7.44
N GLY A 11 -15.26 5.36 -6.64
CA GLY A 11 -15.15 3.90 -6.76
C GLY A 11 -14.26 3.41 -7.91
N LYS A 12 -13.75 4.32 -8.74
CA LYS A 12 -12.78 3.99 -9.80
C LYS A 12 -11.41 3.70 -9.19
N THR A 13 -10.70 2.77 -9.82
CA THR A 13 -9.29 2.50 -9.51
C THR A 13 -8.45 2.78 -10.74
N LYS A 14 -7.28 3.38 -10.56
CA LYS A 14 -6.31 3.62 -11.63
C LYS A 14 -4.94 3.20 -11.17
N GLN A 15 -4.20 2.53 -12.03
CA GLN A 15 -2.83 2.15 -11.79
C GLN A 15 -1.91 3.03 -12.64
N ILE A 16 -0.84 3.54 -12.04
CA ILE A 16 0.16 4.37 -12.71
C ILE A 16 1.56 4.02 -12.19
N GLN A 17 2.53 3.98 -13.10
CA GLN A 17 3.93 3.83 -12.71
C GLN A 17 4.59 5.20 -12.62
N CYS A 18 5.08 5.53 -11.44
CA CYS A 18 5.72 6.80 -11.12
C CYS A 18 7.05 6.59 -10.41
N ALA A 19 7.94 7.57 -10.48
CA ALA A 19 9.21 7.52 -9.74
C ALA A 19 8.99 7.69 -8.23
N GLY A 20 7.99 8.47 -7.84
CA GLY A 20 7.62 8.77 -6.45
C GLY A 20 6.30 9.52 -6.37
N ARG A 21 5.95 10.00 -5.17
CA ARG A 21 4.71 10.76 -4.90
C ARG A 21 4.66 12.08 -5.68
N GLU A 22 5.79 12.80 -5.78
CA GLU A 22 5.86 14.08 -6.50
C GLU A 22 5.53 13.91 -7.99
N ASP A 23 6.14 12.91 -8.65
CA ASP A 23 5.85 12.58 -10.05
C ASP A 23 4.37 12.16 -10.28
N LEU A 24 3.76 11.51 -9.29
CA LEU A 24 2.34 11.15 -9.32
C LEU A 24 1.43 12.37 -9.22
N LEU A 25 1.75 13.29 -8.31
CA LEU A 25 1.03 14.55 -8.14
C LEU A 25 1.09 15.40 -9.41
N GLU A 26 2.28 15.54 -10.01
CA GLU A 26 2.42 16.30 -11.25
C GLU A 26 1.68 15.66 -12.43
N LYS A 27 1.74 14.34 -12.60
CA LYS A 27 1.11 13.67 -13.74
C LYS A 27 -0.41 13.58 -13.70
N LEU A 28 -0.99 13.47 -12.51
CA LEU A 28 -2.43 13.21 -12.36
C LEU A 28 -3.21 14.37 -11.77
N PHE A 29 -2.55 15.23 -11.00
CA PHE A 29 -3.20 16.28 -10.22
C PHE A 29 -2.57 17.66 -10.48
N ASP A 30 -1.73 17.83 -11.52
CA ASP A 30 -1.06 19.10 -11.85
C ASP A 30 -0.24 19.68 -10.66
N GLY A 31 0.21 18.82 -9.74
CA GLY A 31 0.90 19.23 -8.52
C GLY A 31 -0.04 19.75 -7.41
N GLU A 32 -1.36 19.76 -7.63
CA GLU A 32 -2.34 20.20 -6.64
C GLU A 32 -2.71 19.08 -5.67
N GLU A 33 -2.14 19.15 -4.46
CA GLU A 33 -2.42 18.18 -3.39
C GLU A 33 -3.89 18.20 -2.93
N GLU A 34 -4.58 19.34 -3.09
CA GLU A 34 -6.00 19.48 -2.77
C GLU A 34 -6.89 18.61 -3.67
N LYS A 35 -6.59 18.54 -4.98
CA LYS A 35 -7.33 17.67 -5.91
C LYS A 35 -7.14 16.19 -5.57
N LEU A 36 -5.93 15.83 -5.16
CA LEU A 36 -5.65 14.48 -4.68
C LEU A 36 -6.50 14.15 -3.44
N LYS A 37 -6.60 15.03 -2.45
CA LYS A 37 -7.48 14.83 -1.26
C LYS A 37 -8.97 14.86 -1.59
N ALA A 38 -9.36 15.64 -2.59
CA ALA A 38 -10.75 15.76 -3.01
C ALA A 38 -11.24 14.50 -3.75
N GLU A 39 -10.42 13.95 -4.63
CA GLU A 39 -10.83 12.85 -5.53
C GLU A 39 -10.31 11.48 -5.11
N VAL A 40 -9.15 11.40 -4.45
CA VAL A 40 -8.53 10.15 -4.01
C VAL A 40 -9.01 9.81 -2.62
N ASN A 41 -9.45 8.55 -2.46
CA ASN A 41 -9.80 7.97 -1.19
C ASN A 41 -8.60 7.27 -0.56
N LEU A 42 -7.85 6.50 -1.35
CA LEU A 42 -6.74 5.68 -0.85
C LEU A 42 -5.69 5.51 -1.95
N LEU A 43 -4.42 5.63 -1.58
CA LEU A 43 -3.30 5.47 -2.48
C LEU A 43 -2.47 4.27 -2.00
N ARG A 44 -2.30 3.26 -2.85
CA ARG A 44 -1.56 2.04 -2.51
C ARG A 44 -0.41 1.86 -3.48
N TRP A 45 0.76 1.44 -3.02
CA TRP A 45 1.83 1.01 -3.92
C TRP A 45 2.56 -0.19 -3.37
N GLU A 46 3.08 -1.01 -4.27
CA GLU A 46 3.94 -2.13 -3.92
C GLU A 46 5.40 -1.71 -4.06
N SER A 47 6.22 -2.08 -3.09
CA SER A 47 7.68 -1.99 -3.21
C SER A 47 8.31 -3.29 -2.73
N SER A 48 8.88 -4.06 -3.66
CA SER A 48 9.49 -5.38 -3.46
C SER A 48 8.59 -6.42 -2.79
N ALA A 49 8.50 -6.41 -1.46
CA ALA A 49 7.75 -7.37 -0.65
C ALA A 49 6.91 -6.67 0.43
N MET A 50 6.61 -5.38 0.23
CA MET A 50 5.82 -4.57 1.14
C MET A 50 4.77 -3.79 0.36
N PHE A 51 3.55 -3.80 0.88
CA PHE A 51 2.49 -2.90 0.45
C PHE A 51 2.50 -1.65 1.32
N PHE A 52 2.49 -0.50 0.66
CA PHE A 52 2.31 0.78 1.31
C PHE A 52 0.93 1.29 0.95
N THR A 53 0.22 1.79 1.95
CA THR A 53 -1.09 2.40 1.81
C THR A 53 -1.02 3.78 2.44
N GLU A 54 -1.13 4.82 1.64
CA GLU A 54 -1.24 6.20 2.09
C GLU A 54 -2.70 6.65 2.03
N ASP A 55 -3.17 7.18 3.15
CA ASP A 55 -4.42 7.90 3.21
C ASP A 55 -4.15 9.38 2.87
N PRO A 56 -4.62 9.88 1.72
CA PRO A 56 -4.32 11.24 1.28
C PRO A 56 -4.95 12.31 2.19
N GLN A 57 -6.07 12.00 2.86
CA GLN A 57 -6.79 12.97 3.70
C GLN A 57 -6.03 13.25 5.00
N THR A 58 -5.50 12.21 5.61
CA THR A 58 -4.77 12.28 6.89
C THR A 58 -3.26 12.37 6.71
N GLY A 59 -2.74 12.06 5.52
CA GLY A 59 -1.31 11.91 5.26
C GLY A 59 -0.70 10.69 5.95
N LYS A 60 -1.55 9.78 6.47
CA LYS A 60 -1.08 8.61 7.20
C LYS A 60 -0.61 7.55 6.20
N VAL A 61 0.66 7.18 6.30
CA VAL A 61 1.25 6.09 5.51
C VAL A 61 1.31 4.86 6.39
N GLU A 62 0.55 3.84 6.03
CA GLU A 62 0.67 2.50 6.59
C GLU A 62 1.51 1.62 5.68
N SER A 63 2.41 0.84 6.27
CA SER A 63 3.20 -0.15 5.56
C SER A 63 2.85 -1.52 6.10
N GLN A 64 2.53 -2.44 5.20
CA GLN A 64 2.21 -3.82 5.50
C GLN A 64 3.22 -4.69 4.77
N ILE A 65 3.97 -5.48 5.54
CA ILE A 65 4.92 -6.44 4.98
C ILE A 65 4.10 -7.57 4.37
N THR A 66 4.38 -7.90 3.11
CA THR A 66 3.84 -9.06 2.42
C THR A 66 4.60 -10.30 2.89
N THR A 67 4.59 -10.58 4.20
CA THR A 67 5.07 -11.86 4.70
C THR A 67 4.00 -12.88 4.36
N ALA A 68 4.11 -13.49 3.19
CA ALA A 68 3.37 -14.68 2.77
C ALA A 68 3.79 -15.91 3.60
N ASP A 69 3.89 -15.75 4.92
CA ASP A 69 4.00 -16.81 5.92
C ASP A 69 2.99 -16.53 7.05
N THR A 70 1.81 -16.01 6.70
CA THR A 70 0.64 -16.30 7.54
C THR A 70 0.21 -17.70 7.13
N ASN A 71 0.89 -18.69 7.70
CA ASN A 71 0.37 -20.04 7.76
C ASN A 71 -0.97 -19.96 8.53
N PRO A 72 -2.14 -20.09 7.87
CA PRO A 72 -3.43 -19.94 8.54
C PRO A 72 -3.75 -21.14 9.44
N TYR A 73 -2.94 -22.20 9.38
CA TYR A 73 -3.03 -23.39 10.23
C TYR A 73 -1.73 -23.50 11.03
N GLY A 74 -1.72 -22.92 12.24
CA GLY A 74 -0.59 -22.95 13.17
C GLY A 74 -0.12 -24.36 13.54
N TRP A 75 0.66 -25.00 12.67
CA TRP A 75 1.52 -26.14 13.01
C TRP A 75 2.92 -25.63 13.35
N ARG A 76 3.00 -24.78 14.37
CA ARG A 76 4.10 -24.96 15.32
C ARG A 76 3.78 -26.26 16.05
N ARG A 77 4.26 -27.39 15.53
CA ARG A 77 4.54 -28.51 16.42
C ARG A 77 5.60 -27.96 17.38
N GLU A 78 5.16 -27.51 18.56
CA GLU A 78 5.94 -27.70 19.77
C GLU A 78 6.32 -29.17 19.79
N GLY A 79 7.50 -29.48 19.28
CA GLY A 79 8.18 -30.70 19.66
C GLY A 79 8.45 -30.55 21.15
N LYS A 80 7.58 -31.13 21.97
CA LYS A 80 7.95 -31.55 23.31
C LYS A 80 9.23 -32.40 23.17
N PHE A 81 10.37 -31.82 23.51
CA PHE A 81 11.48 -32.60 23.99
C PHE A 81 11.19 -32.87 25.46
N GLU A 82 10.47 -33.97 25.72
CA GLU A 82 10.65 -34.70 26.98
C GLU A 82 11.84 -35.63 26.71
N ASP A 83 13.04 -35.19 27.07
CA ASP A 83 14.16 -36.10 27.27
C ASP A 83 14.07 -36.59 28.73
N GLU A 84 13.97 -37.91 28.84
CA GLU A 84 13.97 -38.74 30.05
C GLU A 84 15.35 -38.81 30.71
#